data_AF-A0A7V8QHU1-F1
#
_entry.id   AF-A0A7V8QHU1-F1
#
_cell.length_a   1.000
_cell.length_b   1.000
_cell.length_c   1.000
_cell.angle_alpha   90.00
_cell.angle_beta   90.00
_cell.angle_gamma   90.00
#
_symmetry.space_group_name_H-M   'P 1'
#
loop_
_entity.id
_entity.type
_entity.pdbx_description
1 polymer ?
#
loop_
_entity_poly.entity_id
_entity_poly.type
_entity_poly.pdbx_seq_one_letter_code
_entity_poly.pdbx_strand_id
1 'polypeptide(L)'
;MMGADRQFDWIAQGGDLQDKRSLVSNGGVGGRHKNPSTATEGGGYLNACRAGNPGLKKGARDPRLDELEQIGLDPRWLRIAHVVGVDQFLEVWQILDEENIDLPPGEREPTRIRIPLFAGWMRLQRNKLVKALADEGSRPSEIRRTIRRKLCESLSERHITRIIEAAKHEST
;
A
#
# COMPACT_ATOMS: atom_id res chain seq x y z
N MET A 1 23.50 -13.33 16.46
CA MET A 1 22.61 -12.17 16.73
C MET A 1 22.95 -11.04 15.77
N MET A 2 22.17 -10.87 14.70
CA MET A 2 22.19 -9.69 13.82
C MET A 2 20.83 -9.54 13.13
N GLY A 3 20.05 -8.55 13.60
CA GLY A 3 19.19 -7.64 12.82
C GLY A 3 18.12 -8.20 11.87
N ALA A 4 17.02 -8.75 12.38
CA ALA A 4 15.76 -8.88 11.63
C ALA A 4 14.93 -7.57 11.59
N ASP A 5 15.33 -6.53 12.34
CA ASP A 5 14.50 -5.34 12.53
C ASP A 5 14.50 -4.34 11.36
N ARG A 6 15.51 -4.34 10.48
CA ARG A 6 15.61 -3.30 9.42
C ARG A 6 14.72 -3.52 8.20
N GLN A 7 14.20 -4.74 7.99
CA GLN A 7 13.41 -5.04 6.78
C GLN A 7 11.97 -4.51 6.85
N PHE A 8 11.48 -4.17 8.04
CA PHE A 8 10.08 -3.75 8.25
C PHE A 8 9.91 -2.23 8.45
N ASP A 9 11.00 -1.46 8.57
CA ASP A 9 10.95 -0.02 8.86
C ASP A 9 10.37 0.81 7.69
N TRP A 10 10.49 0.34 6.45
CA TRP A 10 9.93 1.04 5.28
C TRP A 10 8.40 0.95 5.18
N ILE A 11 7.77 -0.07 5.79
CA ILE A 11 6.30 -0.21 5.80
C ILE A 11 5.63 0.92 6.60
N ALA A 12 6.37 1.60 7.48
CA ALA A 12 5.87 2.71 8.28
C ALA A 12 5.95 4.10 7.58
N GLN A 13 6.58 4.22 6.40
CA GLN A 13 7.00 5.53 5.86
C GLN A 13 6.38 5.96 4.51
N GLY A 14 5.45 5.22 3.92
CA GLY A 14 4.97 5.46 2.54
C GLY A 14 3.65 6.24 2.38
N GLY A 15 3.73 7.57 2.16
CA GLY A 15 3.12 8.23 0.99
C GLY A 15 1.64 8.63 0.99
N ASP A 16 1.40 9.91 1.32
CA ASP A 16 0.21 10.74 1.09
C ASP A 16 -0.31 10.68 -0.37
N LEU A 17 -1.61 10.41 -0.55
CA LEU A 17 -2.38 10.66 -1.78
C LEU A 17 -3.72 11.26 -1.36
N GLN A 18 -3.84 12.59 -1.36
CA GLN A 18 -5.14 13.25 -1.27
C GLN A 18 -5.53 13.75 -2.67
N ASP A 19 -6.64 13.22 -3.18
CA ASP A 19 -7.44 13.87 -4.22
C ASP A 19 -8.37 14.88 -3.53
N LYS A 20 -8.35 16.11 -4.03
CA LYS A 20 -9.21 17.22 -3.61
C LYS A 20 -10.45 17.19 -4.48
N ARG A 21 -11.62 16.92 -3.90
CA ARG A 21 -12.90 17.29 -4.52
C ARG A 21 -13.67 18.24 -3.62
N SER A 22 -13.57 19.51 -3.98
CA SER A 22 -14.58 20.53 -3.72
C SER A 22 -15.88 20.17 -4.42
N LEU A 23 -17.00 20.16 -3.70
CA LEU A 23 -18.33 20.29 -4.31
C LEU A 23 -19.07 21.47 -3.69
N VAL A 24 -19.43 22.35 -4.62
CA VAL A 24 -20.29 23.53 -4.53
C VAL A 24 -21.59 23.20 -3.79
N SER A 25 -21.95 24.03 -2.79
CA SER A 25 -23.28 24.02 -2.20
C SER A 25 -24.21 24.93 -3.00
N ASN A 26 -25.38 24.43 -3.42
CA ASN A 26 -26.58 25.23 -3.63
C ASN A 26 -27.78 24.45 -3.08
N GLY A 27 -28.63 25.12 -2.31
CA GLY A 27 -29.62 24.52 -1.40
C GLY A 27 -30.94 24.06 -2.01
N GLY A 28 -31.80 23.50 -1.14
CA GLY A 28 -33.20 23.17 -1.43
C GLY A 28 -33.81 22.12 -0.50
N VAL A 29 -34.72 22.55 0.38
CA VAL A 29 -35.44 21.84 1.46
C VAL A 29 -36.61 20.93 0.99
N GLY A 30 -36.92 19.86 1.75
CA GLY A 30 -38.31 19.39 1.91
C GLY A 30 -38.54 17.90 2.21
N GLY A 31 -39.26 17.59 3.31
CA GLY A 31 -40.14 16.41 3.43
C GLY A 31 -39.82 15.36 4.51
N ARG A 32 -40.59 15.35 5.61
CA ARG A 32 -40.55 14.36 6.72
C ARG A 32 -41.60 13.25 6.52
N HIS A 33 -41.32 12.01 6.91
CA HIS A 33 -42.32 11.03 7.40
C HIS A 33 -41.70 10.06 8.45
N LYS A 34 -42.54 9.53 9.37
CA LYS A 34 -42.26 8.98 10.72
C LYS A 34 -41.91 7.45 10.79
N ASN A 35 -41.16 7.07 11.84
CA ASN A 35 -40.75 5.74 12.41
C ASN A 35 -41.89 4.70 12.64
N PRO A 36 -41.67 3.38 12.97
CA PRO A 36 -40.54 2.78 13.73
C PRO A 36 -40.05 1.33 13.40
N SER A 37 -38.97 0.92 14.08
CA SER A 37 -38.56 -0.45 14.51
C SER A 37 -37.18 -0.95 14.01
N THR A 38 -36.60 -1.84 14.82
CA THR A 38 -35.20 -2.05 15.18
C THR A 38 -34.36 -2.97 14.29
N ALA A 39 -33.04 -2.78 14.43
CA ALA A 39 -31.93 -3.76 14.44
C ALA A 39 -31.00 -3.83 13.20
N THR A 40 -29.71 -4.01 13.53
CA THR A 40 -28.59 -4.57 12.73
C THR A 40 -27.46 -3.58 12.40
N GLU A 41 -26.43 -3.64 13.26
CA GLU A 41 -24.99 -3.73 12.98
C GLU A 41 -24.44 -3.17 11.66
N GLY A 42 -23.33 -2.41 11.76
CA GLY A 42 -22.31 -2.44 10.71
C GLY A 42 -21.46 -1.18 10.59
N GLY A 43 -20.14 -1.34 10.78
CA GLY A 43 -19.15 -0.44 10.17
C GLY A 43 -18.42 0.51 11.10
N GLY A 44 -17.84 0.01 12.19
CA GLY A 44 -16.77 0.72 12.89
C GLY A 44 -15.53 0.85 12.00
N TYR A 45 -15.46 1.89 11.17
CA TYR A 45 -14.26 2.22 10.43
C TYR A 45 -13.19 2.74 11.40
N LEU A 46 -12.30 1.81 11.76
CA LEU A 46 -10.89 2.01 12.06
C LEU A 46 -10.50 3.47 12.43
N ASN A 47 -10.33 3.71 13.73
CA ASN A 47 -9.61 4.86 14.24
C ASN A 47 -8.15 4.79 13.75
N ALA A 48 -7.84 5.47 12.64
CA ALA A 48 -6.47 5.61 12.17
C ALA A 48 -5.71 6.57 13.10
N CYS A 49 -4.92 6.01 14.01
CA CYS A 49 -3.90 6.78 14.74
C CYS A 49 -2.83 7.27 13.76
N ARG A 50 -2.86 8.54 13.36
CA ARG A 50 -1.78 9.18 12.59
C ARG A 50 -0.83 9.88 13.55
N ALA A 51 0.34 9.29 13.81
CA ALA A 51 1.46 10.02 14.37
C ALA A 51 1.97 10.99 13.29
N GLY A 52 1.92 12.30 13.55
CA GLY A 52 2.45 13.29 12.63
C GLY A 52 3.97 13.21 12.59
N ASN A 53 4.56 12.99 11.42
CA ASN A 53 5.99 13.19 11.20
C ASN A 53 6.24 14.65 10.78
N PRO A 54 6.97 15.46 11.57
CA PRO A 54 7.48 16.75 11.12
C PRO A 54 8.82 16.53 10.42
N GLY A 55 8.97 16.90 9.12
CA GLY A 55 10.34 17.05 8.59
C GLY A 55 10.64 16.97 7.09
N LEU A 56 9.69 16.94 6.15
CA LEU A 56 10.07 17.02 4.72
C LEU A 56 10.29 18.49 4.31
N LYS A 57 11.56 18.88 4.19
CA LYS A 57 11.99 20.15 3.60
C LYS A 57 11.51 20.20 2.14
N LYS A 58 10.81 21.28 1.76
CA LYS A 58 10.37 21.58 0.38
C LYS A 58 11.60 21.75 -0.52
N GLY A 59 12.05 20.68 -1.17
CA GLY A 59 12.88 20.76 -2.36
C GLY A 59 12.04 21.24 -3.55
N ALA A 60 12.68 21.92 -4.51
CA ALA A 60 12.02 22.28 -5.77
C ALA A 60 11.57 21.00 -6.50
N ARG A 61 10.37 21.03 -7.12
CA ARG A 61 9.86 19.95 -7.97
C ARG A 61 10.81 19.75 -9.16
N ASP A 62 11.15 18.51 -9.48
CA ASP A 62 11.94 18.19 -10.69
C ASP A 62 11.17 18.65 -11.94
N PRO A 63 11.72 19.56 -12.77
CA PRO A 63 11.03 20.08 -13.95
C PRO A 63 10.70 19.00 -14.98
N ARG A 64 11.43 17.88 -15.00
CA ARG A 64 11.15 16.75 -15.92
C ARG A 64 9.80 16.09 -15.64
N LEU A 65 9.22 16.27 -14.44
CA LEU A 65 7.85 15.83 -14.17
C LEU A 65 6.82 16.56 -15.05
N ASP A 66 7.11 17.82 -15.44
CA ASP A 66 6.23 18.59 -16.31
C ASP A 66 6.32 18.11 -17.77
N GLU A 67 7.49 17.61 -18.19
CA GLU A 67 7.66 16.95 -19.50
C GLU A 67 6.87 15.64 -19.58
N LEU A 68 6.91 14.82 -18.52
CA LEU A 68 6.12 13.60 -18.43
C LEU A 68 4.61 13.87 -18.47
N GLU A 69 4.17 14.96 -17.83
CA GLU A 69 2.77 15.41 -17.86
C GLU A 69 2.36 15.85 -19.28
N GLN A 70 3.23 16.56 -20.00
CA GLN A 70 2.99 16.98 -21.39
C GLN A 70 2.85 15.81 -22.37
N ILE A 71 3.55 14.70 -22.15
CA ILE A 71 3.42 13.46 -22.94
C ILE A 71 2.08 12.75 -22.68
N GLY A 72 1.30 13.20 -21.68
CA GLY A 72 -0.03 12.67 -21.37
C GLY A 72 0.01 11.43 -20.48
N LEU A 73 1.05 11.29 -19.65
CA LEU A 73 1.20 10.18 -18.74
C LEU A 73 0.13 10.21 -17.63
N ASP A 74 -0.42 9.04 -17.27
CA ASP A 74 -1.46 8.95 -16.24
C ASP A 74 -0.99 9.52 -14.88
N PRO A 75 -1.85 10.21 -14.10
CA PRO A 75 -1.47 10.80 -12.82
C PRO A 75 -0.85 9.82 -11.80
N ARG A 76 -1.17 8.53 -11.87
CA ARG A 76 -0.57 7.51 -11.00
C ARG A 76 0.90 7.30 -11.32
N TRP A 77 1.25 7.28 -12.60
CA TRP A 77 2.64 7.18 -13.07
C TRP A 77 3.44 8.43 -12.70
N LEU A 78 2.86 9.63 -12.86
CA LEU A 78 3.50 10.87 -12.40
C LEU A 78 3.78 10.85 -10.89
N ARG A 79 2.86 10.31 -10.09
CA ARG A 79 3.10 10.13 -8.65
C ARG A 79 4.22 9.13 -8.37
N ILE A 80 4.27 8.01 -9.11
CA ILE A 80 5.36 7.04 -8.97
C ILE A 80 6.69 7.75 -9.26
N ALA A 81 6.78 8.49 -10.37
CA ALA A 81 7.96 9.27 -10.74
C ALA A 81 8.36 10.28 -9.66
N HIS A 82 7.40 10.95 -9.04
CA HIS A 82 7.67 11.88 -7.94
C HIS A 82 8.21 11.18 -6.69
N VAL A 83 7.73 9.97 -6.37
CA VAL A 83 8.16 9.22 -5.18
C VAL A 83 9.54 8.58 -5.37
N VAL A 84 9.81 8.01 -6.55
CA VAL A 84 11.05 7.26 -6.79
C VAL A 84 12.17 8.11 -7.36
N GLY A 85 11.85 9.27 -7.95
CA GLY A 85 12.75 10.08 -8.76
C GLY A 85 12.54 9.81 -10.25
N VAL A 86 12.76 10.83 -11.09
CA VAL A 86 12.53 10.72 -12.54
C VAL A 86 13.47 9.69 -13.18
N ASP A 87 14.72 9.62 -12.74
CA ASP A 87 15.71 8.71 -13.32
C ASP A 87 15.33 7.24 -13.09
N GLN A 88 15.03 6.87 -11.84
CA GLN A 88 14.57 5.51 -11.49
C GLN A 88 13.24 5.17 -12.16
N PHE A 89 12.37 6.16 -12.34
CA PHE A 89 11.11 5.98 -13.04
C PHE A 89 11.32 5.65 -14.52
N LEU A 90 12.22 6.36 -15.21
CA LEU A 90 12.53 6.10 -16.61
C LEU A 90 13.17 4.71 -16.79
N GLU A 91 14.05 4.28 -15.89
CA GLU A 91 14.60 2.92 -15.88
C GLU A 91 13.49 1.87 -15.75
N VAL A 92 12.57 2.04 -14.79
CA VAL A 92 11.43 1.13 -14.64
C VAL A 92 10.54 1.14 -15.88
N TRP A 93 10.26 2.31 -16.44
CA TRP A 93 9.42 2.40 -17.63
C TRP A 93 10.07 1.71 -18.84
N GLN A 94 11.38 1.87 -19.04
CA GLN A 94 12.12 1.15 -20.09
C GLN A 94 12.01 -0.37 -19.93
N ILE A 95 12.09 -0.90 -18.71
CA ILE A 95 11.91 -2.34 -18.46
C ILE A 95 10.49 -2.80 -18.83
N LEU A 96 9.46 -1.99 -18.56
CA LEU A 96 8.08 -2.34 -18.89
C LEU A 96 7.77 -2.25 -20.38
N ASP A 97 8.55 -1.47 -21.13
CA ASP A 97 8.42 -1.26 -22.57
C ASP A 97 9.50 -2.01 -23.38
N GLU A 98 10.29 -2.88 -22.74
CA GLU A 98 11.48 -3.51 -23.31
C GLU A 98 11.19 -4.19 -24.66
N GLU A 99 10.04 -4.87 -24.78
CA GLU A 99 9.61 -5.57 -25.99
C GLU A 99 9.28 -4.61 -27.17
N ASN A 100 9.02 -3.32 -26.91
CA ASN A 100 8.68 -2.33 -27.93
C ASN A 100 9.86 -1.45 -28.37
N ILE A 101 10.94 -1.40 -27.59
CA ILE A 101 12.05 -0.45 -27.81
C ILE A 101 12.67 -0.65 -29.21
N ASP A 102 12.89 -1.91 -29.59
CA ASP A 102 13.53 -2.29 -30.85
C ASP A 102 12.53 -2.45 -32.02
N LEU A 103 11.22 -2.33 -31.76
CA LEU A 103 10.20 -2.48 -32.79
C LEU A 103 10.01 -1.19 -33.60
N PRO A 104 9.76 -1.30 -34.91
CA PRO A 104 9.33 -0.18 -35.75
C PRO A 104 8.05 0.47 -35.20
N PRO A 105 7.84 1.79 -35.37
CA PRO A 105 6.67 2.49 -34.80
C PRO A 105 5.29 1.90 -35.14
N GLY A 106 5.14 1.22 -36.27
CA GLY A 106 3.88 0.58 -36.69
C GLY A 106 3.62 -0.81 -36.09
N GLU A 107 4.62 -1.39 -35.42
CA GLU A 107 4.55 -2.74 -34.82
C GLU A 107 4.55 -2.70 -33.29
N ARG A 108 4.68 -1.50 -32.70
CA ARG A 108 4.65 -1.31 -31.24
C ARG A 108 3.23 -1.50 -30.73
N GLU A 109 3.09 -2.28 -29.68
CA GLU A 109 1.81 -2.51 -29.01
C GLU A 109 1.90 -2.08 -27.53
N PRO A 110 0.85 -1.44 -26.98
CA PRO A 110 0.85 -1.08 -25.56
C PRO A 110 1.01 -2.31 -24.65
N THR A 111 2.10 -2.37 -23.90
CA THR A 111 2.34 -3.47 -22.96
C THR A 111 1.29 -3.49 -21.85
N ARG A 112 0.54 -4.59 -21.73
CA ARG A 112 -0.47 -4.78 -20.68
C ARG A 112 0.07 -5.65 -19.56
N ILE A 113 0.50 -5.00 -18.48
CA ILE A 113 1.06 -5.70 -17.31
C ILE A 113 0.00 -5.80 -16.21
N ARG A 114 -0.23 -7.02 -15.73
CA ARG A 114 -1.08 -7.25 -14.55
C ARG A 114 -0.30 -6.94 -13.28
N ILE A 115 -0.62 -5.83 -12.62
CA ILE A 115 -0.04 -5.48 -11.32
C ILE A 115 -0.76 -6.26 -10.20
N PRO A 116 -0.06 -7.09 -9.40
CA PRO A 116 -0.67 -7.75 -8.25
C PRO A 116 -1.19 -6.76 -7.21
N LEU A 117 -2.22 -7.14 -6.47
CA LEU A 117 -2.73 -6.30 -5.38
C LEU A 117 -1.67 -6.13 -4.29
N PHE A 118 -1.51 -4.90 -3.79
CA PHE A 118 -0.60 -4.59 -2.68
C PHE A 118 -0.92 -5.42 -1.41
N ALA A 119 -2.19 -5.82 -1.24
CA ALA A 119 -2.60 -6.75 -0.18
C ALA A 119 -1.86 -8.09 -0.20
N GLY A 120 -1.44 -8.58 -1.37
CA GLY A 120 -0.62 -9.78 -1.51
C GLY A 120 0.76 -9.60 -0.89
N TRP A 121 1.40 -8.45 -1.15
CA TRP A 121 2.67 -8.09 -0.51
C TRP A 121 2.52 -7.96 1.00
N MET A 122 1.49 -7.25 1.48
CA MET A 122 1.23 -7.11 2.92
C MET A 122 1.03 -8.47 3.60
N ARG A 123 0.26 -9.36 2.98
CA ARG A 123 0.07 -10.74 3.45
C ARG A 123 1.40 -11.50 3.53
N LEU A 124 2.27 -11.36 2.52
CA LEU A 124 3.59 -11.99 2.51
C LEU A 124 4.46 -11.45 3.66
N GLN A 125 4.53 -10.13 3.83
CA GLN A 125 5.32 -9.49 4.90
C GLN A 125 4.84 -9.90 6.29
N ARG A 126 3.54 -9.92 6.51
CA ARG A 126 2.94 -10.40 7.76
C ARG A 126 3.28 -11.85 8.04
N ASN A 127 3.17 -12.74 7.05
CA ASN A 127 3.50 -14.15 7.22
C ASN A 127 4.99 -14.34 7.54
N LYS A 128 5.88 -13.58 6.88
CA LYS A 128 7.31 -13.57 7.20
C LYS A 128 7.57 -13.13 8.64
N LEU A 129 6.89 -12.07 9.10
CA LEU A 129 7.02 -11.60 10.48
C LEU A 129 6.49 -12.62 11.50
N VAL A 130 5.35 -13.26 11.23
CA VAL A 130 4.83 -14.37 12.07
C VAL A 130 5.87 -15.46 12.21
N LYS A 131 6.46 -15.90 11.08
CA LYS A 131 7.47 -16.96 11.06
C LYS A 131 8.71 -16.56 11.88
N ALA A 132 9.27 -15.39 11.60
CA ALA A 132 10.45 -14.89 12.31
C ALA A 132 10.23 -14.84 13.84
N LEU A 133 9.09 -14.31 14.29
CA LEU A 133 8.78 -14.24 15.72
C LEU A 133 8.54 -15.62 16.35
N ALA A 134 7.94 -16.56 15.61
CA ALA A 134 7.75 -17.93 16.07
C ALA A 134 9.07 -18.69 16.18
N ASP A 135 9.98 -18.50 15.21
CA ASP A 135 11.33 -19.08 15.22
C ASP A 135 12.17 -18.52 16.38
N GLU A 136 11.92 -17.27 16.79
CA GLU A 136 12.48 -16.66 18.01
C GLU A 136 11.83 -17.17 19.32
N GLY A 137 10.82 -18.05 19.23
CA GLY A 137 10.14 -18.65 20.37
C GLY A 137 9.00 -17.81 20.96
N SER A 138 8.56 -16.75 20.27
CA SER A 138 7.44 -15.91 20.73
C SER A 138 6.13 -16.69 20.75
N ARG A 139 5.32 -16.46 21.77
CA ARG A 139 3.99 -17.11 21.88
C ARG A 139 2.98 -16.46 20.91
N PRO A 140 1.94 -17.19 20.45
CA PRO A 140 0.94 -16.62 19.52
C PRO A 140 0.28 -15.31 19.97
N SER A 141 0.07 -15.14 21.27
CA SER A 141 -0.47 -13.89 21.86
C SER A 141 0.49 -12.71 21.76
N GLU A 142 1.80 -12.96 21.91
CA GLU A 142 2.86 -11.95 21.77
C GLU A 142 3.04 -11.55 20.30
N ILE A 143 3.02 -12.54 19.39
CA ILE A 143 3.05 -12.33 17.95
C ILE A 143 1.87 -11.45 17.52
N ARG A 144 0.66 -11.76 18.00
CA ARG A 144 -0.55 -10.97 17.72
C ARG A 144 -0.38 -9.52 18.16
N ARG A 145 0.14 -9.28 19.36
CA ARG A 145 0.39 -7.94 19.90
C ARG A 145 1.40 -7.18 19.02
N THR A 146 2.46 -7.84 18.58
CA THR A 146 3.49 -7.24 17.73
C THR A 146 2.95 -6.90 16.33
N ILE A 147 2.18 -7.79 15.71
CA ILE A 147 1.56 -7.55 14.39
C ILE A 147 0.60 -6.38 14.45
N ARG A 148 -0.24 -6.31 15.48
CA ARG A 148 -1.16 -5.18 15.68
C ARG A 148 -0.41 -3.84 15.81
N ARG A 149 0.77 -3.85 16.44
CA ARG A 149 1.57 -2.64 16.65
C ARG A 149 2.38 -2.24 15.41
N LYS A 150 3.06 -3.19 14.76
CA LYS A 150 3.98 -2.92 13.63
C LYS A 150 3.25 -2.80 12.29
N LEU A 151 2.19 -3.58 12.08
CA LEU A 151 1.48 -3.66 10.78
C LEU A 151 0.04 -3.14 10.83
N CYS A 152 -0.45 -2.73 12.01
CA CYS A 152 -1.84 -2.30 12.22
C CYS A 152 -2.90 -3.33 11.79
N GLU A 153 -2.53 -4.62 11.71
CA GLU A 153 -3.42 -5.71 11.33
C GLU A 153 -3.93 -6.48 12.56
N SER A 154 -5.21 -6.88 12.55
CA SER A 154 -5.79 -7.75 13.56
C SER A 154 -5.85 -9.21 13.06
N LEU A 155 -4.97 -10.05 13.58
CA LEU A 155 -5.07 -11.51 13.42
C LEU A 155 -5.66 -12.16 14.67
N SER A 156 -6.42 -13.24 14.50
CA SER A 156 -6.75 -14.14 15.59
C SER A 156 -5.57 -15.06 15.90
N GLU A 157 -5.46 -15.51 17.15
CA GLU A 157 -4.39 -16.43 17.56
C GLU A 157 -4.47 -17.76 16.79
N ARG A 158 -5.68 -18.24 16.52
CA ARG A 158 -5.90 -19.42 15.65
C ARG A 158 -5.32 -19.23 14.24
N HIS A 159 -5.44 -18.04 13.66
CA HIS A 159 -4.84 -17.75 12.36
C HIS A 159 -3.31 -17.79 12.44
N ILE A 160 -2.73 -17.20 13.49
CA ILE A 160 -1.28 -17.20 13.73
C ILE A 160 -0.76 -18.63 13.86
N THR A 161 -1.40 -19.46 14.70
CA THR A 161 -1.04 -20.88 14.83
C THR A 161 -1.09 -21.60 13.49
N ARG A 162 -2.14 -21.37 12.68
CA ARG A 162 -2.24 -21.96 11.34
C ARG A 162 -1.08 -21.55 10.42
N ILE A 163 -0.64 -20.29 10.46
CA ILE A 163 0.51 -19.83 9.67
C ILE A 163 1.79 -20.52 10.14
N ILE A 164 1.98 -20.65 11.46
CA ILE A 164 3.15 -21.31 12.05
C ILE A 164 3.19 -22.79 11.64
N GLU A 165 2.08 -23.52 11.77
CA GLU A 165 2.02 -24.92 11.38
C GLU A 165 2.23 -25.12 9.87
N ALA A 166 1.62 -24.28 9.03
CA ALA A 166 1.85 -24.33 7.58
C ALA A 166 3.34 -24.11 7.23
N ALA A 167 4.02 -23.19 7.93
CA ALA A 167 5.43 -22.90 7.69
C ALA A 167 6.38 -24.04 8.10
N LYS A 168 6.01 -24.86 9.10
CA LYS A 168 6.76 -26.06 9.49
C LYS A 168 6.72 -27.12 8.40
N HIS A 169 5.55 -27.34 7.80
CA HIS A 169 5.37 -28.31 6.73
C HIS A 169 6.08 -27.91 5.43
N GLU A 170 6.26 -26.62 5.19
CA GLU A 170 6.99 -26.11 4.02
C GLU A 170 8.53 -26.29 4.12
N SER A 171 9.04 -26.64 5.30
CA SER A 171 10.48 -26.80 5.57
C SER A 171 10.91 -28.27 5.73
N THR A 172 10.02 -29.22 5.41
CA THR A 172 10.27 -30.68 5.41
C THR A 172 10.32 -31.18 3.98
#